data_AF-A0A968X7C7-F1
#
_entry.id   AF-A0A968X7C7-F1
#
_cell.length_a   1.000
_cell.length_b   1.000
_cell.length_c   1.000
_cell.angle_alpha   90.00
_cell.angle_beta   90.00
_cell.angle_gamma   90.00
#
_symmetry.space_group_name_H-M   'P 1'
#
loop_
_entity.id
_entity.type
_entity.pdbx_description
1 polymer ?
#
loop_
_entity_poly.entity_id
_entity_poly.type
_entity_poly.pdbx_seq_one_letter_code
_entity_poly.pdbx_strand_id
1 'polypeptide(L)' 'MKTMQEIDTLYEAEMSRVRSAGREEADRANILGMLIARFGAIDPELEALIPTLMDLDPVQRARSIITLSRAALLELQ' A
#
# COMPACT_ATOMS: atom_id res chain seq x y z
N MET A 1 19.08 17.39 -29.22
CA MET A 1 17.98 16.64 -29.85
C MET A 1 18.03 15.25 -29.25
N LYS A 2 17.00 14.81 -28.52
CA LYS A 2 17.01 13.46 -27.94
C LYS A 2 16.94 12.42 -29.05
N THR A 3 17.69 11.34 -28.92
CA THR A 3 17.63 10.24 -29.90
C THR A 3 16.34 9.44 -29.71
N MET A 4 15.87 8.73 -30.75
CA MET A 4 14.65 7.91 -30.67
C MET A 4 14.72 6.89 -29.50
N GLN A 5 15.89 6.30 -29.28
CA GLN A 5 16.14 5.38 -28.16
C GLN A 5 16.00 6.03 -26.78
N GLU A 6 16.40 7.30 -26.63
CA GLU A 6 16.23 8.03 -25.37
C GLU A 6 14.76 8.31 -25.06
N ILE A 7 13.95 8.55 -26.09
CA ILE A 7 12.51 8.79 -25.94
C ILE A 7 11.79 7.51 -25.51
N ASP A 8 12.08 6.38 -26.16
CA ASP A 8 11.49 5.07 -25.82
C ASP A 8 11.83 4.64 -24.39
N THR A 9 13.09 4.86 -23.97
CA THR A 9 13.54 4.54 -22.60
C THR A 9 12.81 5.38 -21.55
N LEU A 10 12.60 6.68 -21.83
CA LEU A 10 11.86 7.56 -20.93
C LEU A 10 10.37 7.21 -20.87
N TYR A 11 9.77 6.82 -21.98
CA TYR A 11 8.40 6.35 -22.01
C TYR A 11 8.21 5.07 -21.18
N GLU A 12 9.08 4.08 -21.34
CA GLU A 12 9.01 2.84 -20.56
C GLU A 12 9.25 3.08 -19.06
N ALA A 13 10.20 3.96 -18.71
CA ALA A 13 10.43 4.34 -17.32
C ALA A 13 9.18 5.01 -16.72
N GLU A 14 8.55 5.93 -17.44
CA GLU A 14 7.35 6.62 -16.95
C GLU A 14 6.14 5.69 -16.88
N MET A 15 5.94 4.81 -17.87
CA MET A 15 4.90 3.78 -17.83
C MET A 15 5.11 2.80 -16.67
N SER A 16 6.35 2.44 -16.36
CA SER A 16 6.69 1.63 -15.19
C SER A 16 6.31 2.35 -13.88
N ARG A 17 6.60 3.65 -13.78
CA ARG A 17 6.24 4.50 -12.62
C ARG A 17 4.74 4.64 -12.44
N VAL A 18 4.00 4.90 -13.52
CA VAL A 18 2.53 4.99 -13.47
C VAL A 18 1.92 3.65 -13.02
N ARG A 19 2.43 2.53 -13.55
CA ARG A 19 1.98 1.19 -13.13
C ARG A 19 2.33 0.90 -11.67
N SER A 20 3.50 1.30 -11.18
CA SER A 20 3.86 1.11 -9.77
C SER A 20 2.99 1.96 -8.84
N ALA A 21 2.76 3.23 -9.18
CA ALA A 21 1.87 4.11 -8.42
C ALA A 21 0.43 3.57 -8.38
N GLY A 22 -0.08 3.05 -9.51
CA GLY A 22 -1.41 2.43 -9.55
C GLY A 22 -1.52 1.17 -8.68
N ARG A 23 -0.45 0.37 -8.59
CA ARG A 23 -0.41 -0.78 -7.68
C ARG A 23 -0.35 -0.35 -6.22
N GLU A 24 0.45 0.65 -5.91
CA GLU A 24 0.58 1.20 -4.56
C GLU A 24 -0.76 1.75 -4.04
N GLU A 25 -1.49 2.50 -4.87
CA GLU A 25 -2.82 3.01 -4.51
C GLU A 25 -3.83 1.87 -4.32
N ALA A 26 -3.79 0.83 -5.17
CA ALA A 26 -4.63 -0.34 -5.03
C ALA A 26 -4.33 -1.13 -3.74
N ASP A 27 -3.05 -1.29 -3.39
CA ASP A 27 -2.64 -1.92 -2.14
C ASP A 27 -3.09 -1.10 -0.93
N ARG A 28 -2.93 0.23 -0.98
CA ARG A 28 -3.41 1.15 0.05
C ARG A 28 -4.92 1.03 0.26
N ALA A 29 -5.69 1.05 -0.83
CA ALA A 29 -7.15 0.91 -0.79
C ALA A 29 -7.59 -0.45 -0.23
N ASN A 30 -6.88 -1.53 -0.57
CA ASN A 30 -7.14 -2.86 -0.01
C ASN A 30 -6.87 -2.90 1.50
N ILE A 31 -5.75 -2.37 1.97
CA ILE A 31 -5.42 -2.30 3.41
C ILE A 31 -6.51 -1.51 4.15
N LEU A 32 -6.86 -0.34 3.63
CA LEU A 32 -7.93 0.49 4.18
C LEU A 32 -9.25 -0.28 4.28
N GLY A 33 -9.65 -0.97 3.20
CA GLY A 33 -10.87 -1.78 3.18
C GLY A 33 -10.85 -2.91 4.22
N MET A 34 -9.70 -3.57 4.40
CA MET A 34 -9.55 -4.62 5.42
C MET A 34 -9.65 -4.08 6.84
N LEU A 35 -9.00 -2.94 7.12
CA LEU A 35 -9.10 -2.27 8.42
C LEU A 35 -10.53 -1.85 8.72
N ILE A 36 -11.23 -1.29 7.73
CA ILE A 36 -12.62 -0.88 7.88
C ILE A 36 -13.53 -2.09 8.14
N ALA A 37 -13.36 -3.16 7.37
CA ALA A 37 -14.13 -4.39 7.56
C ALA A 37 -13.92 -5.02 8.95
N ARG A 38 -12.70 -4.88 9.51
CA ARG A 38 -12.34 -5.52 10.78
C ARG A 38 -12.68 -4.70 12.02
N PHE A 39 -12.51 -3.37 11.96
CA PHE A 39 -12.59 -2.48 13.11
C PHE A 39 -13.68 -1.41 13.00
N GLY A 40 -14.36 -1.29 11.84
CA GLY A 40 -15.39 -0.28 11.60
C GLY A 40 -14.85 0.99 10.95
N ALA A 41 -15.37 2.16 11.31
CA ALA A 41 -14.84 3.41 10.76
C ALA A 41 -13.35 3.57 11.07
N ILE A 42 -12.55 3.99 10.09
CA ILE A 42 -11.13 4.21 10.31
C ILE A 42 -10.90 5.53 11.05
N ASP A 43 -10.02 5.50 12.04
CA ASP A 43 -9.57 6.66 12.79
C ASP A 43 -8.10 7.00 12.42
N PRO A 44 -7.60 8.18 12.80
CA PRO A 44 -6.24 8.60 12.43
C PRO A 44 -5.13 7.67 12.90
N GLU A 45 -5.32 6.94 14.01
CA GLU A 45 -4.32 6.00 14.53
C GLU A 45 -4.19 4.78 13.62
N LEU A 46 -5.33 4.22 13.18
CA LEU A 46 -5.34 3.10 12.23
C LEU A 46 -4.91 3.53 10.82
N GLU A 47 -5.19 4.77 10.41
CA GLU A 47 -4.71 5.29 9.14
C GLU A 47 -3.18 5.45 9.12
N ALA A 48 -2.58 5.87 10.23
CA ALA A 48 -1.12 6.00 10.38
C ALA A 48 -0.37 4.66 10.25
N LEU A 49 -1.06 3.54 10.40
CA LEU A 49 -0.53 2.17 10.29
C LEU A 49 -0.38 1.69 8.84
N ILE A 50 -1.07 2.32 7.90
CA ILE A 50 -1.12 1.89 6.50
C ILE A 50 0.29 1.77 5.88
N PRO A 51 1.23 2.72 6.06
CA PRO A 51 2.60 2.59 5.54
C PRO A 51 3.31 1.35 6.09
N THR A 52 3.29 1.12 7.40
CA THR A 52 3.87 -0.08 8.03
C THR A 52 3.27 -1.36 7.46
N LEU A 53 1.94 -1.39 7.26
CA LEU A 53 1.26 -2.54 6.66
C LEU A 53 1.63 -2.71 5.19
N MET A 54 1.89 -1.64 4.44
CA MET A 54 2.35 -1.71 3.04
C MET A 54 3.74 -2.34 2.92
N ASP A 55 4.60 -2.18 3.92
CA ASP A 55 5.95 -2.77 3.95
C ASP A 55 5.93 -4.29 4.25
N LEU A 56 4.82 -4.80 4.78
CA LEU A 56 4.64 -6.24 5.01
C LEU A 56 4.30 -6.98 3.71
N ASP A 57 4.71 -8.25 3.63
CA ASP A 57 4.24 -9.12 2.55
C ASP A 57 2.70 -9.27 2.61
N PRO A 58 2.01 -9.47 1.48
CA PRO A 58 0.54 -9.53 1.44
C PRO A 58 -0.10 -10.54 2.40
N VAL A 59 0.55 -11.70 2.64
CA VAL A 59 0.07 -12.74 3.55
C VAL A 59 0.29 -12.34 4.99
N GLN A 60 1.47 -11.82 5.34
CA GLN A 60 1.73 -11.27 6.68
C GLN A 60 0.78 -10.13 7.00
N ARG A 61 0.62 -9.19 6.07
CA ARG A 61 -0.31 -8.07 6.18
C ARG A 61 -1.73 -8.52 6.47
N ALA A 62 -2.26 -9.43 5.65
CA ALA A 62 -3.60 -9.96 5.84
C ALA A 62 -3.74 -10.69 7.18
N ARG A 63 -2.73 -11.48 7.56
CA ARG A 63 -2.71 -12.18 8.85
C ARG A 63 -2.71 -11.20 10.01
N SER A 64 -1.87 -10.17 9.99
CA SER A 64 -1.81 -9.14 11.05
C SER A 64 -3.16 -8.47 11.24
N ILE A 65 -3.79 -7.99 10.17
CA ILE A 65 -5.10 -7.32 10.23
C ILE A 65 -6.20 -8.25 10.76
N ILE A 66 -6.22 -9.52 10.33
CA ILE A 66 -7.28 -10.46 10.71
C ILE A 66 -7.10 -10.95 12.16
N THR A 67 -5.86 -11.20 12.59
CA THR A 67 -5.57 -11.92 13.84
C THR A 67 -5.25 -11.03 15.03
N LEU A 68 -4.65 -9.85 14.82
CA LEU A 68 -4.28 -8.97 15.92
C LEU A 68 -5.49 -8.19 16.45
N SER A 69 -5.42 -7.83 17.73
CA SER A 69 -6.31 -6.82 18.29
C SER A 69 -5.94 -5.43 17.75
N ARG A 70 -6.84 -4.45 17.86
CA ARG A 70 -6.53 -3.05 17.50
C ARG A 70 -5.27 -2.56 18.21
N ALA A 71 -5.17 -2.82 19.52
CA ALA A 71 -4.01 -2.42 20.32
C ALA A 71 -2.71 -3.06 19.83
N ALA A 72 -2.72 -4.37 19.54
CA ALA A 72 -1.54 -5.06 19.03
C ALA A 72 -1.18 -4.63 17.59
N LEU A 73 -2.15 -4.25 16.76
CA LEU A 73 -1.86 -3.64 15.45
C LEU A 73 -1.10 -2.33 15.63
N LEU A 74 -1.53 -1.50 16.58
CA LEU A 74 -0.92 -0.20 16.91
C LEU A 74 0.46 -0.31 17.57
N GLU A 75 0.94 -1.51 17.86
CA GLU A 75 2.32 -1.74 18.30
C GLU A 75 3.28 -2.01 17.12
N LEU A 76 2.76 -2.11 15.88
CA LEU A 76 3.60 -2.31 14.69
C LEU A 76 4.25 -1.02 14.17
N GLN A 77 3.74 0.14 14.57
CA GLN A 77 4.22 1.48 14.20
C GLN A 77 5.49 1.86 14.95
#